data_AF-A0A7C1BA26-F1
#
_entry.id   AF-A0A7C1BA26-F1
#
_cell.length_a   1.000
_cell.length_b   1.000
_cell.length_c   1.000
_cell.angle_alpha   90.00
_cell.angle_beta   90.00
_cell.angle_gamma   90.00
#
_symmetry.space_group_name_H-M   'P 1'
#
loop_
_entity.id
_entity.type
_entity.pdbx_description
1 polymer ?
#
loop_
_entity_poly.entity_id
_entity_poly.type
_entity_poly.pdbx_seq_one_letter_code
_entity_poly.pdbx_strand_id
1 'polypeptide(L)'
;MKRQVKKPGCGVILDMDGVILDSEPIHLEATNRVLKKYGAELSYRENLSLQGTAEIPYWKILMERFGFSEDVKKLIEEKEKHMFEILSRKELVPNEGLMEFLLALRKRGIPIGLASSSQLNQINFILRKLGL
;
A
#
# COMPACT_ATOMS: atom_id res chain seq x y z
N MET A 1 -36.09 33.09 -15.98
CA MET A 1 -35.41 32.39 -14.85
C MET A 1 -34.16 31.71 -15.40
N LYS A 2 -32.94 32.23 -15.13
CA LYS A 2 -31.69 31.61 -15.63
C LYS A 2 -31.32 30.43 -14.69
N ARG A 3 -31.32 29.20 -15.21
CA ARG A 3 -30.78 28.04 -14.48
C ARG A 3 -29.26 28.25 -14.31
N GLN A 4 -28.80 28.43 -13.08
CA GLN A 4 -27.39 28.31 -12.74
C GLN A 4 -26.99 26.85 -12.93
N VAL A 5 -26.20 26.57 -13.96
CA VAL A 5 -25.50 25.29 -14.08
C VAL A 5 -24.46 25.26 -12.95
N LYS A 6 -24.65 24.43 -11.93
CA LYS A 6 -23.59 24.16 -10.94
C LYS A 6 -22.37 23.68 -11.71
N LYS A 7 -21.22 24.36 -11.54
CA LYS A 7 -19.93 23.83 -12.03
C LYS A 7 -19.80 22.39 -11.50
N PRO A 8 -19.33 21.42 -12.31
CA PRO A 8 -19.04 20.10 -11.80
C PRO A 8 -18.06 20.25 -10.64
N GLY A 9 -18.38 19.63 -9.50
CA GLY A 9 -17.47 19.59 -8.37
C GLY A 9 -16.20 18.86 -8.81
N CYS A 10 -15.04 19.45 -8.56
CA CYS A 10 -13.75 18.78 -8.71
C CYS A 10 -13.37 18.17 -7.35
N GLY A 11 -12.83 16.96 -7.37
CA GLY A 11 -12.34 16.25 -6.19
C GLY A 11 -10.99 15.60 -6.51
N VAL A 12 -10.25 15.23 -5.46
CA VAL A 12 -8.96 14.54 -5.57
C VAL A 12 -9.11 13.13 -5.05
N ILE A 13 -8.65 12.15 -5.82
CA ILE A 13 -8.49 10.76 -5.37
C ILE A 13 -6.99 10.53 -5.19
N LEU A 14 -6.58 10.19 -3.98
CA LEU A 14 -5.21 9.82 -3.66
C LEU A 14 -5.08 8.30 -3.73
N ASP A 15 -3.98 7.82 -4.29
CA ASP A 15 -3.53 6.47 -4.02
C ASP A 15 -2.96 6.38 -2.60
N MET A 16 -2.74 5.19 -2.09
CA MET A 16 -2.14 4.97 -0.78
C MET A 16 -0.63 4.71 -0.88
N ASP A 17 -0.25 3.69 -1.62
CA ASP A 17 1.11 3.18 -1.68
C ASP A 17 1.98 4.10 -2.54
N GLY A 18 3.09 4.61 -1.97
CA GLY A 18 3.94 5.59 -2.62
C GLY A 18 3.36 7.01 -2.70
N VAL A 19 2.13 7.24 -2.23
CA VAL A 19 1.50 8.58 -2.18
C VAL A 19 1.27 9.04 -0.74
N ILE A 20 0.58 8.24 0.09
CA ILE A 20 0.38 8.55 1.50
C ILE A 20 1.65 8.30 2.30
N LEU A 21 2.34 7.20 2.00
CA LEU A 21 3.62 6.82 2.59
C LEU A 21 4.39 5.93 1.63
N ASP A 22 5.70 5.79 1.86
CA ASP A 22 6.51 4.73 1.26
C ASP A 22 6.27 3.40 2.00
N SER A 23 5.34 2.59 1.47
CA SER A 23 4.97 1.27 2.01
C SER A 23 5.81 0.13 1.42
N GLU A 24 6.59 0.37 0.37
CA GLU A 24 7.37 -0.66 -0.34
C GLU A 24 8.39 -1.38 0.55
N PRO A 25 9.16 -0.69 1.42
CA PRO A 25 10.04 -1.36 2.37
C PRO A 25 9.29 -2.29 3.33
N ILE A 26 8.03 -1.97 3.65
CA ILE A 26 7.20 -2.77 4.55
C ILE A 26 6.71 -4.04 3.83
N HIS A 27 6.25 -3.89 2.58
CA HIS A 27 5.87 -5.02 1.74
C HIS A 27 7.02 -5.99 1.50
N LEU A 28 8.22 -5.46 1.18
CA LEU A 28 9.41 -6.28 0.98
C LEU A 28 9.80 -7.04 2.25
N GLU A 29 9.79 -6.36 3.41
CA GLU A 29 10.08 -7.01 4.68
C GLU A 29 9.08 -8.15 4.98
N ALA A 30 7.78 -7.90 4.77
CA ALA A 30 6.74 -8.91 4.98
C ALA A 30 6.90 -10.10 4.03
N THR A 31 7.16 -9.86 2.74
CA THR A 31 7.44 -10.92 1.77
C THR A 31 8.69 -11.72 2.15
N ASN A 32 9.78 -11.07 2.56
CA ASN A 32 11.01 -11.75 2.97
C ASN A 32 10.83 -12.60 4.22
N ARG A 33 9.94 -12.22 5.16
CA ARG A 33 9.61 -13.07 6.31
C ARG A 33 8.96 -14.39 5.89
N VAL A 34 8.11 -14.37 4.87
CA VAL A 34 7.52 -15.58 4.29
C VAL A 34 8.59 -16.39 3.54
N LEU A 35 9.34 -15.75 2.65
CA LEU A 35 10.37 -16.40 1.82
C LEU A 35 11.45 -17.10 2.64
N LYS A 36 11.78 -16.56 3.81
CA LYS A 36 12.80 -17.13 4.71
C LYS A 36 12.49 -18.57 5.13
N LYS A 37 11.22 -18.97 5.20
CA LYS A 37 10.80 -20.35 5.48
C LYS A 37 11.23 -21.34 4.40
N TYR A 38 11.42 -20.84 3.19
CA TYR A 38 11.83 -21.59 2.01
C TYR A 38 13.31 -21.39 1.69
N GLY A 39 14.07 -20.74 2.59
CA GLY A 39 15.50 -20.44 2.36
C GLY A 39 15.74 -19.38 1.29
N ALA A 40 14.74 -18.56 0.98
CA ALA A 40 14.78 -17.53 -0.04
C ALA A 40 14.75 -16.12 0.56
N GLU A 41 15.29 -15.15 -0.17
CA GLU A 41 15.25 -13.73 0.16
C GLU A 41 15.24 -12.91 -1.14
N LEU A 42 14.43 -11.86 -1.16
CA LEU A 42 14.30 -10.92 -2.26
C LEU A 42 15.01 -9.62 -1.90
N SER A 43 15.92 -9.17 -2.76
CA SER A 43 16.54 -7.86 -2.62
C SER A 43 15.57 -6.75 -3.05
N TYR A 44 15.85 -5.52 -2.60
CA TYR A 44 15.05 -4.36 -2.99
C TYR A 44 15.01 -4.15 -4.51
N ARG A 45 16.13 -4.32 -5.21
CA ARG A 45 16.18 -4.17 -6.68
C ARG A 45 15.33 -5.20 -7.41
N GLU A 46 15.28 -6.42 -6.89
CA GLU A 46 14.45 -7.48 -7.46
C GLU A 46 12.98 -7.22 -7.21
N ASN A 47 12.63 -6.77 -6.00
CA ASN A 47 11.27 -6.35 -5.68
C ASN A 47 10.80 -5.21 -6.59
N LEU A 48 11.65 -4.20 -6.81
CA LEU A 48 11.36 -3.10 -7.74
C LEU A 48 10.98 -3.58 -9.14
N SER A 49 11.66 -4.61 -9.66
CA SER A 49 11.36 -5.17 -10.99
C SER A 49 10.00 -5.87 -11.08
N LEU A 50 9.38 -6.16 -9.93
CA LEU A 50 8.10 -6.84 -9.82
C LEU A 50 6.97 -5.90 -9.38
N GLN A 51 7.26 -4.62 -9.12
CA GLN A 51 6.25 -3.63 -8.75
C GLN A 51 5.17 -3.48 -9.83
N GLY A 52 3.93 -3.23 -9.37
CA GLY A 52 2.75 -3.16 -10.24
C GLY A 52 2.20 -4.52 -10.68
N THR A 53 2.86 -5.63 -10.31
CA THR A 53 2.34 -6.97 -10.53
C THR A 53 1.22 -7.28 -9.54
N ALA A 54 0.13 -7.87 -10.00
CA ALA A 54 -0.93 -8.33 -9.12
C ALA A 54 -0.41 -9.41 -8.14
N GLU A 55 -0.96 -9.45 -6.92
CA GLU A 55 -0.45 -10.27 -5.81
C GLU A 55 -0.34 -11.78 -6.15
N ILE A 56 -1.31 -12.34 -6.88
CA ILE A 56 -1.29 -13.77 -7.26
C ILE A 56 -0.16 -14.07 -8.26
N PRO A 57 -0.06 -13.38 -9.42
CA PRO A 57 1.10 -13.53 -10.31
C PRO A 57 2.44 -13.27 -9.62
N TYR A 58 2.51 -12.29 -8.73
CA TYR A 58 3.72 -11.98 -7.96
C TYR A 58 4.23 -13.20 -7.19
N TRP A 59 3.38 -13.85 -6.39
CA TRP A 59 3.76 -15.06 -5.66
C TRP A 59 4.10 -16.25 -6.56
N LYS A 60 3.44 -16.39 -7.71
CA LYS A 60 3.79 -17.43 -8.70
C LYS A 60 5.20 -17.25 -9.24
N ILE A 61 5.57 -16.01 -9.57
CA ILE A 61 6.93 -15.68 -10.03
C ILE A 61 7.97 -16.01 -8.94
N LEU A 62 7.68 -15.67 -7.67
CA LEU A 62 8.60 -15.98 -6.56
C LEU A 62 8.75 -17.49 -6.34
N MET A 63 7.67 -18.25 -6.39
CA MET A 63 7.69 -19.72 -6.29
C MET A 63 8.54 -20.36 -7.39
N GLU A 64 8.31 -19.96 -8.64
CA GLU A 64 9.08 -20.45 -9.78
C GLU A 64 10.56 -20.08 -9.65
N ARG A 65 10.83 -18.82 -9.29
CA ARG A 65 12.19 -18.28 -9.17
C ARG A 65 13.02 -18.98 -8.09
N PHE A 66 12.43 -19.23 -6.92
CA PHE A 66 13.14 -19.79 -5.77
C PHE A 66 12.94 -21.31 -5.63
N GLY A 67 12.18 -21.94 -6.53
CA GLY A 67 12.05 -23.39 -6.59
C GLY A 67 11.23 -24.01 -5.44
N PHE A 68 10.16 -23.33 -5.00
CA PHE A 68 9.24 -23.85 -3.99
C PHE A 68 7.79 -23.87 -4.49
N SER A 69 6.95 -24.70 -3.87
CA SER A 69 5.54 -24.82 -4.21
C SER A 69 4.69 -24.72 -2.94
N GLU A 70 3.71 -23.83 -2.95
CA GLU A 70 2.74 -23.65 -1.86
C GLU A 70 1.43 -23.09 -2.42
N ASP A 71 0.36 -23.15 -1.63
CA ASP A 71 -0.86 -22.42 -1.94
C ASP A 71 -0.63 -20.90 -1.84
N VAL A 72 -0.77 -20.20 -2.97
CA VAL A 72 -0.65 -18.74 -3.07
C VAL A 72 -1.56 -18.03 -2.07
N LYS A 73 -2.76 -18.54 -1.77
CA LYS A 73 -3.65 -17.92 -0.79
C LYS A 73 -3.05 -17.93 0.60
N LYS A 74 -2.40 -19.04 0.99
CA LYS A 74 -1.71 -19.13 2.29
C LYS A 74 -0.52 -18.18 2.38
N LEU A 75 0.26 -18.06 1.30
CA LEU A 75 1.39 -17.12 1.24
C LEU A 75 0.91 -15.66 1.43
N ILE A 76 -0.19 -15.30 0.78
CA ILE A 76 -0.82 -13.99 0.93
C ILE A 76 -1.30 -13.79 2.37
N GLU A 77 -2.07 -14.72 2.92
CA GLU A 77 -2.55 -14.62 4.32
C GLU A 77 -1.41 -14.52 5.34
N GLU A 78 -0.28 -15.18 5.08
CA GLU A 78 0.90 -15.10 5.93
C GLU A 78 1.63 -13.76 5.80
N LYS A 79 1.85 -13.29 4.57
CA LYS A 79 2.39 -11.94 4.31
C LYS A 79 1.57 -10.88 5.02
N GLU A 80 0.24 -10.99 4.95
CA GLU A 80 -0.70 -10.08 5.60
C GLU A 80 -0.53 -10.04 7.13
N LYS A 81 -0.34 -11.19 7.78
CA LYS A 81 -0.02 -11.23 9.23
C LYS A 81 1.29 -10.50 9.53
N HIS A 82 2.33 -10.73 8.73
CA HIS A 82 3.60 -10.04 8.89
C HIS A 82 3.49 -8.53 8.63
N MET A 83 2.69 -8.11 7.64
CA MET A 83 2.38 -6.70 7.40
C MET A 83 1.79 -6.05 8.65
N PHE A 84 0.76 -6.65 9.25
CA PHE A 84 0.16 -6.13 10.48
C PHE A 84 1.15 -6.05 11.65
N GLU A 85 1.97 -7.08 11.84
CA GLU A 85 3.01 -7.08 12.87
C GLU A 85 4.01 -5.94 12.67
N ILE A 86 4.51 -5.74 11.45
CA ILE A 86 5.48 -4.69 11.14
C ILE A 86 4.82 -3.33 11.34
N LEU A 87 3.65 -3.10 10.76
CA LEU A 87 2.89 -1.86 10.89
C LEU A 87 2.61 -1.54 12.36
N SER A 88 2.33 -2.53 13.20
CA SER A 88 2.07 -2.31 14.62
C SER A 88 3.27 -1.73 15.38
N ARG A 89 4.48 -2.13 15.00
CA ARG A 89 5.73 -1.78 15.72
C ARG A 89 6.45 -0.58 15.12
N LYS A 90 6.29 -0.34 13.82
CA LYS A 90 7.03 0.69 13.08
C LYS A 90 6.39 2.06 13.25
N GLU A 91 7.19 3.09 13.45
CA GLU A 91 6.70 4.47 13.30
C GLU A 91 6.46 4.73 11.80
N LEU A 92 5.30 5.28 11.46
CA LEU A 92 4.95 5.57 10.07
C LEU A 92 5.12 7.07 9.83
N VAL A 93 5.77 7.41 8.72
CA VAL A 93 6.00 8.79 8.31
C VAL A 93 5.23 9.00 7.01
N PRO A 94 4.39 10.04 6.91
CA PRO A 94 3.72 10.37 5.67
C PRO A 94 4.75 10.88 4.65
N ASN A 95 4.47 10.72 3.36
CA ASN A 95 5.33 11.27 2.32
C ASN A 95 5.45 12.79 2.42
N GLU A 96 6.61 13.30 2.01
CA GLU A 96 6.92 14.73 2.06
C GLU A 96 5.87 15.55 1.29
N GLY A 97 5.38 16.63 1.91
CA GLY A 97 4.38 17.52 1.33
C GLY A 97 2.93 17.02 1.40
N LEU A 98 2.68 15.78 1.84
CA LEU A 98 1.32 15.23 1.91
C LEU A 98 0.44 16.06 2.86
N MET A 99 0.94 16.39 4.05
CA MET A 99 0.15 17.08 5.07
C MET A 99 -0.23 18.48 4.61
N GLU A 100 0.72 19.21 4.02
CA GLU A 100 0.54 20.53 3.44
C GLU A 100 -0.49 20.49 2.30
N PHE A 101 -0.40 19.46 1.44
CA PHE A 101 -1.32 19.26 0.33
C PHE A 101 -2.75 19.00 0.82
N LEU A 102 -2.93 18.07 1.77
CA LEU A 102 -4.22 17.76 2.36
C LEU A 102 -4.85 18.98 3.04
N LEU A 103 -4.06 19.76 3.79
CA LEU A 103 -4.50 21.01 4.42
C LEU A 103 -4.94 22.04 3.36
N ALA A 104 -4.21 22.18 2.26
CA ALA A 104 -4.56 23.11 1.18
C ALA A 104 -5.88 22.72 0.48
N LEU A 105 -6.11 21.43 0.26
CA LEU A 105 -7.37 20.92 -0.29
C LEU A 105 -8.55 21.17 0.67
N ARG A 106 -8.38 20.88 1.96
CA ARG A 106 -9.41 21.14 2.98
C ARG A 106 -9.76 22.63 3.06
N LYS A 107 -8.77 23.53 3.05
CA LYS A 107 -8.98 25.00 3.05
C LYS A 107 -9.79 25.49 1.84
N ARG A 108 -9.72 24.79 0.70
CA ARG A 108 -10.45 25.12 -0.53
C ARG A 108 -11.81 24.42 -0.64
N GLY A 109 -12.18 23.59 0.35
CA GLY A 109 -13.42 22.81 0.31
C GLY A 109 -13.43 21.75 -0.80
N ILE A 110 -12.26 21.28 -1.23
CA ILE A 110 -12.13 20.25 -2.27
C ILE A 110 -12.29 18.86 -1.60
N PRO A 111 -13.24 18.02 -2.05
CA PRO A 111 -13.38 16.66 -1.55
C PRO A 111 -12.13 15.81 -1.83
N ILE A 112 -11.78 14.95 -0.87
CA ILE A 112 -10.63 14.05 -0.94
C ILE A 112 -11.15 12.62 -0.78
N GLY A 113 -10.78 11.73 -1.68
CA GLY A 113 -10.98 10.29 -1.59
C GLY A 113 -9.64 9.56 -1.56
N LEU A 114 -9.64 8.34 -1.02
CA LEU A 114 -8.51 7.42 -1.06
C LEU A 114 -8.89 6.18 -1.90
N ALA A 115 -8.02 5.76 -2.79
CA ALA A 115 -8.08 4.50 -3.50
C ALA A 115 -6.85 3.67 -3.13
N SER A 116 -7.02 2.37 -2.92
CA SER A 116 -5.92 1.44 -2.64
C SER A 116 -6.35 0.01 -2.95
N SER A 117 -5.40 -0.82 -3.38
CA SER A 117 -5.56 -2.26 -3.51
C SER A 117 -5.35 -3.02 -2.20
N SER A 118 -4.89 -2.35 -1.14
CA SER A 118 -4.67 -2.94 0.17
C SER A 118 -5.98 -3.29 0.88
N GLN A 119 -5.93 -4.22 1.83
CA GLN A 119 -7.12 -4.57 2.60
C GLN A 119 -7.59 -3.40 3.47
N LEU A 120 -8.91 -3.26 3.63
CA LEU A 120 -9.51 -2.12 4.34
C LEU A 120 -9.02 -1.98 5.80
N ASN A 121 -8.71 -3.10 6.46
CA ASN A 121 -8.11 -3.12 7.79
C ASN A 121 -6.69 -2.52 7.81
N GLN A 122 -5.85 -2.79 6.79
CA GLN A 122 -4.52 -2.19 6.64
C GLN A 122 -4.61 -0.70 6.35
N ILE A 123 -5.49 -0.31 5.42
CA ILE A 123 -5.79 1.09 5.08
C ILE A 123 -6.11 1.87 6.36
N ASN A 124 -7.12 1.41 7.09
CA ASN A 124 -7.55 2.06 8.33
C ASN A 124 -6.47 2.07 9.41
N PHE A 125 -5.62 1.05 9.47
CA PHE A 125 -4.54 0.99 10.44
C PHE A 125 -3.47 2.05 10.18
N ILE A 126 -3.06 2.19 8.92
CA ILE A 126 -2.07 3.17 8.50
C ILE A 126 -2.60 4.59 8.68
N LEU A 127 -3.83 4.89 8.22
CA LEU A 127 -4.44 6.20 8.39
C LEU A 127 -4.50 6.62 9.86
N ARG A 128 -4.93 5.72 10.76
CA ARG A 128 -4.94 5.99 12.20
C ARG A 128 -3.54 6.30 12.75
N LYS A 129 -2.51 5.57 12.33
CA LYS A 129 -1.14 5.82 12.79
C LYS A 129 -0.56 7.14 12.27
N LEU A 130 -1.00 7.59 11.10
CA LEU A 130 -0.61 8.87 10.52
C LEU A 130 -1.47 10.05 11.00
N GLY A 131 -2.52 9.79 11.79
CA GLY A 131 -3.44 10.83 12.26
C GLY A 131 -4.33 11.42 11.16
N LEU A 132 -4.64 10.62 10.13
CA LEU A 132 -5.46 11.00 8.97
C LEU A 132 -6.93 10.56 9.07
#